data_AF-A0A350PF26-F1
#
_entry.id   AF-A0A350PF26-F1
#
_cell.length_a   1.000
_cell.length_b   1.000
_cell.length_c   1.000
_cell.angle_alpha   90.00
_cell.angle_beta   90.00
_cell.angle_gamma   90.00
#
_symmetry.space_group_name_H-M   'P 1'
#
loop_
_entity.id
_entity.type
_entity.pdbx_description
1 polymer ?
#
loop_
_entity_poly.entity_id
_entity_poly.type
_entity_poly.pdbx_seq_one_letter_code
_entity_poly.pdbx_strand_id
1 'polypeptide(L)' 'SYYINKLLLPYEVTVTRIAYGIPMGTELEFIDEATLSRAFASRNSF' A
#
# COMPACT_ATOMS: atom_id res chain seq x y z
N SER A 1 0.28 8.39 -7.27
CA SER A 1 0.85 8.92 -6.01
C SER A 1 2.22 9.55 -6.20
N TYR A 2 3.08 9.00 -7.05
CA TYR A 2 4.46 9.45 -7.25
C TYR A 2 4.62 10.93 -7.63
N TYR A 3 3.82 11.42 -8.58
CA TYR A 3 3.93 12.79 -9.07
C TYR A 3 3.62 13.84 -7.99
N ILE A 4 2.52 13.66 -7.25
CA ILE A 4 2.14 14.55 -6.14
C ILE A 4 3.18 14.50 -5.01
N ASN A 5 3.71 13.32 -4.71
CA ASN A 5 4.76 13.18 -3.70
C ASN A 5 6.02 13.98 -4.08
N LYS A 6 6.44 13.95 -5.36
CA LYS A 6 7.57 14.77 -5.83
C LYS A 6 7.34 16.27 -5.71
N LEU A 7 6.12 16.74 -6.02
CA LEU A 7 5.78 18.15 -5.90
C LEU A 7 5.80 18.64 -4.44
N LEU A 8 5.52 17.74 -3.49
CA LEU A 8 5.44 18.07 -2.08
C LEU A 8 6.76 17.93 -1.31
N LEU A 9 7.83 17.40 -1.95
CA LEU A 9 9.16 17.24 -1.34
C LEU A 9 9.74 18.52 -0.69
N PRO A 10 9.55 19.73 -1.24
CA PRO A 10 10.08 20.96 -0.63
C PRO A 10 9.31 21.46 0.59
N TYR A 11 8.14 20.89 0.87
CA TYR A 11 7.27 21.33 1.96
C TYR A 11 7.46 20.39 3.16
N GLU A 12 7.55 20.94 4.37
CA GLU A 12 7.64 20.17 5.63
C GLU A 12 6.29 19.56 6.04
N VAL A 13 5.67 18.80 5.12
CA VAL A 13 4.38 18.15 5.31
C VAL A 13 4.51 16.62 5.24
N THR A 14 3.82 15.92 6.12
CA THR A 14 3.79 14.45 6.11
C THR A 14 2.88 13.95 4.99
N VAL A 15 3.46 13.37 3.95
CA VAL A 15 2.71 12.75 2.85
C VAL A 15 2.55 11.26 3.12
N THR A 16 1.31 10.80 3.31
CA THR A 16 0.98 9.38 3.48
C THR A 16 0.19 8.85 2.27
N ARG A 17 0.22 7.53 2.09
CA ARG A 17 -0.56 6.82 1.06
C ARG A 17 -1.42 5.78 1.75
N ILE A 18 -2.66 5.62 1.31
CA ILE A 18 -3.52 4.53 1.76
C ILE A 18 -2.82 3.19 1.55
N ALA A 19 -3.01 2.28 2.51
CA ALA A 19 -2.44 0.95 2.42
C ALA A 19 -2.94 0.22 1.17
N TYR A 20 -2.04 -0.51 0.54
CA TYR A 20 -2.38 -1.50 -0.48
C TYR A 20 -2.23 -2.87 0.13
N GLY A 21 -3.30 -3.65 0.09
CA GLY A 21 -3.32 -4.96 0.71
C GLY A 21 -4.61 -5.70 0.40
N ILE A 22 -4.84 -6.74 1.18
CA ILE A 22 -6.00 -7.61 1.03
C ILE A 22 -7.23 -6.90 1.63
N PRO A 23 -8.33 -6.76 0.88
CA PRO A 23 -9.56 -6.21 1.43
C PRO A 23 -10.11 -7.08 2.57
N MET A 24 -10.70 -6.45 3.57
CA MET A 24 -11.30 -7.15 4.70
C MET A 24 -12.52 -7.95 4.24
N GLY A 25 -12.58 -9.23 4.60
CA GLY A 25 -13.71 -10.11 4.29
C GLY A 25 -13.61 -10.90 2.98
N THR A 26 -12.48 -10.83 2.27
CA THR A 26 -12.23 -11.71 1.11
C THR A 26 -11.43 -12.94 1.52
N GLU A 27 -11.79 -14.11 0.96
CA GLU A 27 -10.99 -15.32 1.11
C GLU A 27 -9.73 -15.24 0.22
N LEU A 28 -8.60 -15.72 0.75
CA LEU A 28 -7.31 -15.67 0.06
C LEU A 28 -7.31 -16.42 -1.28
N GLU A 29 -8.17 -17.42 -1.42
CA GLU A 29 -8.29 -18.29 -2.59
C GLU A 29 -8.78 -17.57 -3.85
N PHE A 30 -9.43 -16.40 -3.68
CA PHE A 30 -9.93 -15.59 -4.79
C PHE A 30 -9.07 -14.36 -5.08
N ILE A 31 -7.92 -14.23 -4.41
CA ILE A 31 -7.01 -13.09 -4.59
C ILE A 31 -5.93 -13.48 -5.58
N ASP A 32 -5.62 -12.57 -6.50
CA ASP A 32 -4.52 -12.76 -7.44
C ASP A 32 -3.16 -12.80 -6.72
N GLU A 33 -2.24 -13.61 -7.27
CA GLU A 33 -0.91 -13.81 -6.71
C GLU A 33 -0.12 -12.48 -6.55
N ALA A 34 -0.32 -11.52 -7.46
CA ALA A 34 0.38 -10.24 -7.40
C ALA A 34 -0.10 -9.37 -6.23
N THR A 35 -1.38 -9.42 -5.88
CA THR A 35 -1.94 -8.76 -4.70
C THR A 35 -1.48 -9.43 -3.41
N LEU A 36 -1.47 -10.77 -3.35
CA LEU A 36 -0.92 -11.51 -2.20
C LEU A 36 0.56 -11.17 -1.97
N SER A 37 1.38 -11.24 -3.02
CA SER A 37 2.81 -10.94 -2.96
C SER A 37 3.08 -9.51 -2.45
N ARG A 38 2.35 -8.51 -2.97
CA ARG A 38 2.44 -7.13 -2.50
C ARG A 38 2.04 -6.98 -1.03
N ALA A 39 0.96 -7.64 -0.61
CA ALA A 39 0.48 -7.58 0.77
C ALA A 39 1.47 -8.23 1.76
N PHE A 40 2.12 -9.33 1.36
CA PHE A 40 3.15 -9.95 2.18
C PHE A 40 4.44 -9.13 2.25
N ALA A 41 4.85 -8.52 1.13
CA ALA A 41 6.02 -7.65 1.09
C ALA A 41 5.85 -6.36 1.91
N SER A 42 4.62 -5.86 2.04
CA SER A 42 4.28 -4.67 2.83
C SER A 42 3.83 -4.98 4.26
N ARG A 43 3.93 -6.25 4.71
CA ARG A 43 3.48 -6.67 6.05
C ARG A 43 4.37 -6.04 7.13
N ASN A 44 3.80 -5.13 7.93
CA ASN A 44 4.45 -4.66 9.14
C ASN A 44 4.42 -5.77 10.21
N SER A 45 5.51 -5.94 10.97
CA SER A 45 5.46 -6.76 12.19
C SER A 45 4.58 -6.05 13.22
N PHE A 46 3.75 -6.81 13.92
CA PHE A 46 2.93 -6.31 15.02
C PHE A 46 3.80 -5.83 16.18
#